data_AF-A0A7X7RLI2-F1
#
_entry.id   AF-A0A7X7RLI2-F1
#
_cell.length_a   1.000
_cell.length_b   1.000
_cell.length_c   1.000
_cell.angle_alpha   90.00
_cell.angle_beta   90.00
_cell.angle_gamma   90.00
#
_symmetry.space_group_name_H-M   'P 1'
#
loop_
_entity.id
_entity.type
_entity.pdbx_description
1 polymer ?
#
loop_
_entity_poly.entity_id
_entity_poly.type
_entity_poly.pdbx_seq_one_letter_code
_entity_poly.pdbx_strand_id
1 'polypeptide(L)'
;AFTYANEADILNVALFGRTAKQWRDANPDLEGNMRDYATIEQLLVLANIEGMNAELIHMELTQGDRLKRLNEIAIRQMTTLTASSRKALPGEKKALS
;
A
#
# COMPACT_ATOMS: atom_id res chain seq x y z
N ALA A 1 -2.56 20.69 9.76
CA ALA A 1 -2.87 19.26 9.95
C ALA A 1 -3.68 18.63 8.79
N PHE A 2 -4.40 19.40 7.97
CA PHE A 2 -5.22 18.85 6.86
C PHE A 2 -4.43 18.15 5.74
N THR A 3 -3.20 18.57 5.45
CA THR A 3 -2.38 17.97 4.37
C THR A 3 -2.01 16.52 4.67
N TYR A 4 -1.62 16.17 5.90
CA TYR A 4 -1.23 14.81 6.24
C TYR A 4 -2.40 13.81 6.22
N ALA A 5 -3.59 14.22 6.67
CA ALA A 5 -4.78 13.36 6.59
C ALA A 5 -5.17 13.08 5.13
N ASN A 6 -5.10 14.11 4.28
CA ASN A 6 -5.35 14.00 2.85
C ASN A 6 -4.31 13.09 2.16
N GLU A 7 -3.02 13.33 2.37
CA GLU A 7 -1.95 12.55 1.74
C GLU A 7 -1.93 11.10 2.22
N ALA A 8 -2.15 10.84 3.51
CA ALA A 8 -2.28 9.48 4.01
C ALA A 8 -3.46 8.74 3.38
N ASP A 9 -4.58 9.45 3.16
CA ASP A 9 -5.74 8.88 2.46
C ASP A 9 -5.49 8.61 0.98
N ILE A 10 -4.67 9.40 0.27
CA ILE A 10 -4.23 9.03 -1.09
C ILE A 10 -3.55 7.67 -1.08
N LEU A 11 -2.61 7.44 -0.16
CA LEU A 11 -1.87 6.18 -0.07
C LEU A 11 -2.81 5.02 0.25
N ASN A 12 -3.76 5.23 1.17
CA ASN A 12 -4.76 4.24 1.54
C ASN A 12 -5.70 3.90 0.37
N VAL A 13 -6.16 4.91 -0.37
CA VAL A 13 -7.01 4.70 -1.55
C VAL A 13 -6.22 4.04 -2.67
N ALA A 14 -4.96 4.42 -2.88
CA ALA A 14 -4.10 3.83 -3.91
C ALA A 14 -3.91 2.32 -3.73
N LEU A 15 -3.74 1.83 -2.49
CA LEU A 15 -3.54 0.40 -2.23
C LEU A 15 -4.83 -0.36 -1.91
N PHE A 16 -5.70 0.21 -1.07
CA PHE A 16 -6.86 -0.49 -0.50
C PHE A 16 -8.21 -0.04 -1.09
N GLY A 17 -8.22 0.99 -1.93
CA GLY A 17 -9.45 1.52 -2.54
C GLY A 17 -10.39 2.24 -1.58
N ARG A 18 -9.95 2.56 -0.36
CA ARG A 18 -10.76 3.23 0.67
C ARG A 18 -9.94 4.15 1.56
N THR A 19 -10.58 5.20 2.07
CA THR A 19 -10.00 6.10 3.06
C THR A 19 -9.96 5.47 4.46
N ALA A 20 -9.21 6.06 5.38
CA ALA A 20 -9.18 5.65 6.78
C ALA A 20 -10.57 5.75 7.43
N LYS A 21 -11.36 6.77 7.07
CA LYS A 21 -12.75 6.91 7.55
C LYS A 21 -13.64 5.78 7.03
N GLN A 22 -13.60 5.50 5.72
CA GLN A 22 -14.39 4.41 5.13
C GLN A 22 -14.01 3.05 5.72
N TRP A 23 -12.73 2.83 6.01
CA TRP A 23 -12.29 1.63 6.72
C TRP A 23 -12.90 1.55 8.12
N ARG A 24 -12.82 2.62 8.92
CA ARG A 24 -13.36 2.64 10.28
C ARG A 24 -14.87 2.44 10.30
N ASP A 25 -15.60 3.12 9.42
CA ASP A 25 -17.05 3.00 9.31
C ASP A 25 -17.47 1.56 8.94
N ALA A 26 -16.65 0.85 8.16
CA ALA A 26 -16.90 -0.54 7.76
C ALA A 26 -16.41 -1.58 8.79
N ASN A 27 -15.64 -1.19 9.81
CA ASN A 27 -15.06 -2.08 10.81
C ASN A 27 -15.24 -1.50 12.23
N PRO A 28 -16.49 -1.32 12.70
CA PRO A 28 -16.77 -0.65 13.98
C PRO A 28 -16.24 -1.42 15.20
N ASP A 29 -16.08 -2.74 15.08
CA ASP A 29 -15.68 -3.62 16.18
C ASP A 29 -14.18 -3.96 16.17
N LEU A 30 -13.42 -3.44 15.20
CA LEU A 30 -11.97 -3.64 15.12
C LEU A 30 -11.23 -2.47 15.80
N GLU A 31 -10.29 -2.81 16.68
CA GLU A 31 -9.39 -1.83 17.29
C GLU A 31 -8.26 -1.44 16.34
N GLY A 32 -7.76 -0.21 16.43
CA GLY A 32 -6.65 0.26 15.60
C GLY A 32 -7.07 0.81 14.23
N ASN A 33 -6.24 0.57 13.22
CA ASN A 33 -6.39 1.13 11.87
C ASN A 33 -6.10 0.09 10.78
N MET A 34 -6.46 0.41 9.54
CA MET A 34 -6.35 -0.51 8.40
C MET A 34 -4.96 -1.11 8.16
N ARG A 35 -3.89 -0.40 8.51
CA ARG A 35 -2.51 -0.87 8.33
C ARG A 35 -2.13 -1.93 9.36
N ASP A 36 -2.78 -1.94 10.53
CA ASP A 36 -2.58 -2.97 11.57
C ASP A 36 -3.11 -4.35 11.09
N TYR A 37 -4.01 -4.33 10.10
CA TYR A 37 -4.61 -5.52 9.48
C TYR A 37 -4.07 -5.79 8.07
N ALA A 38 -3.02 -5.10 7.64
CA ALA A 38 -2.41 -5.29 6.32
C ALA A 38 -1.39 -6.43 6.34
N THR A 39 -1.21 -7.12 5.21
CA THR A 39 -0.13 -8.10 5.07
C THR A 39 1.24 -7.42 5.00
N ILE A 40 2.32 -8.17 5.21
CA ILE A 40 3.69 -7.65 5.08
C ILE A 40 3.93 -7.09 3.67
N GLU A 41 3.43 -7.76 2.64
CA GLU A 41 3.53 -7.29 1.25
C GLU A 41 2.80 -5.96 1.06
N GLN A 42 1.61 -5.81 1.63
CA GLN A 42 0.85 -4.56 1.57
C GLN A 42 1.57 -3.42 2.30
N LEU A 43 2.16 -3.70 3.47
CA LEU A 43 2.96 -2.73 4.22
C LEU A 43 4.23 -2.32 3.46
N LEU A 44 4.88 -3.27 2.78
CA LEU A 44 6.04 -3.00 1.91
C LEU A 44 5.65 -2.11 0.73
N VAL A 45 4.53 -2.41 0.08
CA VAL A 45 4.01 -1.57 -1.02
C VAL A 45 3.65 -0.18 -0.52
N LEU A 46 2.99 -0.05 0.65
CA LEU A 46 2.71 1.25 1.28
C LEU A 46 3.97 2.09 1.48
N ALA A 47 5.00 1.51 2.11
CA ALA A 47 6.26 2.21 2.36
C ALA A 47 6.91 2.71 1.07
N ASN A 48 6.84 1.90 0.01
CA ASN A 48 7.36 2.30 -1.29
C ASN A 48 6.52 3.42 -1.95
N ILE A 49 5.19 3.30 -1.97
CA ILE A 49 4.34 4.33 -2.60
C ILE A 49 4.31 5.64 -1.80
N GLU A 50 4.62 5.61 -0.50
CA GLU A 50 4.84 6.80 0.32
C GLU A 50 6.04 7.61 -0.16
N GLY A 51 7.19 6.96 -0.36
CA GLY A 51 8.38 7.60 -0.93
C GLY A 51 8.14 8.12 -2.35
N MET A 52 7.46 7.35 -3.19
CA MET A 52 7.10 7.79 -4.54
C MET A 52 6.15 8.99 -4.54
N ASN A 53 5.16 9.04 -3.63
CA ASN A 53 4.26 10.18 -3.54
C ASN A 53 5.01 11.47 -3.21
N ALA A 54 6.04 11.41 -2.35
CA ALA A 54 6.89 12.57 -2.06
C ALA A 54 7.61 13.09 -3.32
N GLU A 55 8.16 12.20 -4.14
CA GLU A 55 8.78 12.57 -5.42
C GLU A 55 7.76 13.14 -6.40
N LEU A 56 6.57 12.55 -6.49
CA LEU A 56 5.51 13.04 -7.38
C LEU A 56 4.96 14.41 -6.92
N ILE A 57 4.96 14.70 -5.61
CA ILE A 57 4.68 16.04 -5.08
C ILE A 57 5.77 17.02 -5.54
N HIS A 58 7.05 16.63 -5.45
CA HIS A 58 8.17 17.47 -5.89
C HIS A 58 8.11 17.78 -7.39
N MET A 59 7.63 16.83 -8.19
CA MET A 59 7.36 17.00 -9.63
C MET A 59 6.08 17.80 -9.93
N GLU A 60 5.40 18.36 -8.92
CA GLU A 60 4.19 19.17 -9.04
C GLU A 60 2.99 18.46 -9.69
N LEU A 61 2.92 17.12 -9.60
CA LEU A 61 1.75 16.40 -10.08
C LEU A 61 0.53 16.68 -9.20
N THR A 62 -0.62 16.83 -9.85
CA THR A 62 -1.91 16.97 -9.17
C THR A 62 -2.20 15.72 -8.35
N GLN A 63 -2.91 15.89 -7.23
CA GLN A 63 -3.31 14.77 -6.37
C GLN A 63 -4.01 13.64 -7.14
N GLY A 64 -4.89 13.97 -8.10
CA GLY A 64 -5.60 12.98 -8.90
C GLY A 64 -4.68 12.17 -9.81
N ASP A 65 -3.66 12.82 -10.40
CA ASP A 65 -2.68 12.13 -11.24
C ASP A 65 -1.74 11.26 -10.40
N ARG A 66 -1.34 11.74 -9.22
CA ARG A 66 -0.58 10.94 -8.26
C ARG A 66 -1.35 9.70 -7.86
N LEU A 67 -2.62 9.84 -7.46
CA LEU A 67 -3.45 8.71 -7.04
C LEU A 67 -3.52 7.61 -8.12
N LYS A 68 -3.77 7.98 -9.38
CA LYS A 68 -3.79 7.03 -10.51
C LYS A 68 -2.46 6.31 -10.63
N ARG A 69 -1.35 7.06 -10.65
CA ARG A 69 0.00 6.50 -10.83
C ARG A 69 0.40 5.59 -9.67
N LEU A 70 0.13 6.00 -8.43
CA LEU A 70 0.40 5.21 -7.23
C LEU A 70 -0.43 3.93 -7.20
N ASN A 71 -1.71 3.98 -7.61
CA ASN A 71 -2.54 2.78 -7.71
C ASN A 71 -2.01 1.79 -8.74
N GLU A 72 -1.61 2.25 -9.93
CA GLU A 72 -1.01 1.37 -10.93
C GLU A 72 0.30 0.73 -10.44
N ILE A 73 1.12 1.48 -9.69
CA ILE A 73 2.35 0.96 -9.09
C ILE A 73 2.02 -0.08 -8.02
N ALA A 74 1.07 0.22 -7.14
CA ALA A 74 0.62 -0.68 -6.09
C ALA A 74 0.10 -2.01 -6.66
N ILE A 75 -0.73 -1.96 -7.72
CA ILE A 75 -1.22 -3.16 -8.42
C ILE A 75 -0.05 -3.98 -8.97
N ARG A 76 0.91 -3.33 -9.66
CA ARG A 76 2.08 -4.01 -10.22
C ARG A 76 2.91 -4.70 -9.14
N GLN A 77 3.22 -4.01 -8.05
CA GLN A 77 4.02 -4.55 -6.96
C GLN A 77 3.29 -5.68 -6.22
N MET A 78 2.01 -5.52 -5.90
CA MET A 78 1.21 -6.58 -5.28
C MET A 78 1.12 -7.82 -6.16
N THR A 79 0.97 -7.65 -7.47
CA THR A 79 0.99 -8.77 -8.43
C THR A 79 2.32 -9.53 -8.36
N THR A 80 3.44 -8.81 -8.34
CA THR A 80 4.77 -9.42 -8.26
C THR A 80 5.02 -10.12 -6.92
N LEU A 81 4.69 -9.47 -5.80
CA LEU A 81 4.94 -10.00 -4.46
C LEU A 81 4.11 -11.26 -4.20
N THR A 82 2.80 -11.21 -4.49
CA THR A 82 1.90 -12.35 -4.29
C THR A 82 2.12 -13.51 -5.27
N ALA A 83 2.65 -13.23 -6.47
CA ALA A 83 3.11 -14.27 -7.39
C ALA A 83 4.44 -14.90 -6.93
N SER A 84 5.35 -14.10 -6.38
CA SER A 84 6.66 -14.54 -5.88
C SER A 84 6.57 -15.35 -4.59
N SER A 85 5.58 -15.09 -3.72
CA SER A 85 5.31 -15.93 -2.54
C SER A 85 5.00 -17.39 -2.88
N ARG A 86 4.71 -17.73 -4.15
CA ARG A 86 4.55 -19.12 -4.62
C ARG A 86 5.86 -19.79 -5.06
N LYS A 87 6.94 -19.03 -5.24
CA LYS A 87 8.25 -19.59 -5.58
C LYS A 87 9.11 -19.59 -4.31
N ALA A 88 9.25 -20.77 -3.72
CA ALA A 88 10.20 -21.02 -2.65
C ALA A 88 11.54 -20.38 -2.97
N LEU A 89 12.13 -19.70 -1.99
CA LEU A 89 13.46 -19.11 -2.13
C LEU A 89 14.45 -20.23 -2.50
N PRO A 90 15.42 -19.99 -3.41
CA PRO A 90 16.48 -20.94 -3.69
C PRO A 90 17.32 -21.19 -2.42
N GLY A 91 16.91 -22.16 -1.61
CA GLY A 91 17.52 -22.46 -0.31
C GLY A 91 16.64 -23.32 0.60
N GLU A 92 15.31 -23.16 0.57
CA GLU A 92 14.40 -23.94 1.44
C GLU A 92 14.37 -25.44 1.09
N LYS A 93 14.59 -25.78 -0.19
CA LYS A 93 14.61 -27.18 -0.64
C LYS A 93 15.78 -28.00 -0.07
N LYS A 94 16.81 -27.35 0.49
CA LYS A 94 18.01 -28.01 1.03
C LYS A 94 17.91 -28.34 2.52
N ALA A 95 16.89 -27.84 3.22
CA ALA A 95 16.67 -28.08 4.65
C ALA A 95 15.70 -29.24 4.93
N LEU A 96 15.12 -29.85 3.88
CA LEU A 96 14.14 -30.93 3.97
C LEU A 96 14.61 -32.22 3.27
N SER A 97 15.92 -32.36 3.04
CA SER A 97 16.58 -33.55 2.51
C SER A 97 17.77 -33.91 3.38
#